data_AF-A0A6N7V5Q5-F1
#
_entry.id   AF-A0A6N7V5Q5-F1
#
_cell.length_a   1.000
_cell.length_b   1.000
_cell.length_c   1.000
_cell.angle_alpha   90.00
_cell.angle_beta   90.00
_cell.angle_gamma   90.00
#
_symmetry.space_group_name_H-M   'P 1'
#
loop_
_entity.id
_entity.type
_entity.pdbx_description
1 polymer ?
#
loop_
_entity_poly.entity_id
_entity_poly.type
_entity_poly.pdbx_seq_one_letter_code
_entity_poly.pdbx_strand_id
1 'polypeptide(L)'
;MNKIENQNFDKERALYNLKDTEVINCNFAGIEDGESVLKEARNVVVKNCNFSLRYPMWHNRKFILENSNLDELSRAPIWYSTDGEIKNSKINSIKCLRECKNIKVENSDIVSQEFGWKCKNIFLKDTNIESEYFMLDSIDVKLENVNFKGKYSFQYIKNLDIINCNLDTKDAFWHSENITVRDSVIKGEYLGWFSKNLTLINCKIIGTQPLCYCENLKLINCVMEETDLSFEYSSVEADIKGYIKSVKNVKSGFVIADEIGEIINEDSIMPIEAEIKIRK
;
A
#
# COMPACT_ATOMS: atom_id res chain seq x y z
N MET A 1 -5.84 -7.54 33.45
CA MET A 1 -6.44 -7.98 32.18
C MET A 1 -7.04 -9.36 32.41
N ASN A 2 -8.28 -9.60 31.99
CA ASN A 2 -8.91 -10.93 32.02
C ASN A 2 -8.25 -11.85 30.98
N LYS A 3 -8.52 -13.16 31.06
CA LYS A 3 -8.00 -14.15 30.11
C LYS A 3 -9.08 -15.10 29.61
N ILE A 4 -9.03 -15.42 28.32
CA ILE A 4 -9.80 -16.46 27.65
C ILE A 4 -8.80 -17.31 26.86
N GLU A 5 -8.69 -18.59 27.20
CA GLU A 5 -7.62 -19.44 26.68
C GLU A 5 -8.13 -20.80 26.22
N ASN A 6 -7.56 -21.30 25.11
CA ASN A 6 -7.79 -22.66 24.59
C ASN A 6 -9.27 -22.99 24.34
N GLN A 7 -10.03 -22.03 23.83
CA GLN A 7 -11.45 -22.18 23.54
C GLN A 7 -11.72 -22.30 22.04
N ASN A 8 -12.84 -22.95 21.70
CA ASN A 8 -13.40 -22.92 20.35
C ASN A 8 -14.69 -22.11 20.35
N PHE A 9 -14.83 -21.17 19.42
CA PHE A 9 -16.03 -20.35 19.25
C PHE A 9 -16.55 -20.46 17.81
N ASP A 10 -17.78 -20.89 17.66
CA ASP A 10 -18.44 -21.06 16.35
C ASP A 10 -19.70 -20.19 16.18
N LYS A 11 -20.17 -19.56 17.26
CA LYS A 11 -21.41 -18.76 17.28
C LYS A 11 -21.18 -17.31 16.89
N GLU A 12 -22.24 -16.66 16.41
CA GLU A 12 -22.26 -15.23 16.16
C GLU A 12 -21.91 -14.46 17.44
N ARG A 13 -20.98 -13.50 17.31
CA ARG A 13 -20.66 -12.50 18.35
C ARG A 13 -20.27 -13.11 19.70
N ALA A 14 -19.62 -14.28 19.69
CA ALA A 14 -19.30 -15.03 20.90
C ALA A 14 -18.49 -14.24 21.95
N LEU A 15 -17.70 -13.23 21.53
CA LEU A 15 -16.92 -12.34 22.38
C LEU A 15 -17.27 -10.86 22.15
N TYR A 16 -18.55 -10.56 21.94
CA TYR A 16 -19.04 -9.21 21.69
C TYR A 16 -18.70 -8.23 22.83
N ASN A 17 -18.23 -7.04 22.45
CA ASN A 17 -17.90 -5.95 23.39
C ASN A 17 -16.93 -6.40 24.50
N LEU A 18 -16.01 -7.32 24.17
CA LEU A 18 -14.99 -7.80 25.09
C LEU A 18 -14.06 -6.65 25.49
N LYS A 19 -13.78 -6.51 26.79
CA LYS A 19 -12.92 -5.44 27.31
C LYS A 19 -11.80 -5.96 28.17
N ASP A 20 -10.64 -5.32 28.09
CA ASP A 20 -9.51 -5.54 29.00
C ASP A 20 -9.15 -7.02 29.14
N THR A 21 -9.04 -7.73 28.02
CA THR A 21 -8.92 -9.20 27.97
C THR A 21 -7.83 -9.67 27.01
N GLU A 22 -7.09 -10.69 27.42
CA GLU A 22 -6.23 -11.51 26.54
C GLU A 22 -7.02 -12.72 26.04
N VAL A 23 -7.01 -12.95 24.73
CA VAL A 23 -7.61 -14.11 24.07
C VAL A 23 -6.49 -14.91 23.44
N ILE A 24 -6.20 -16.09 24.00
CA ILE A 24 -4.96 -16.83 23.73
C ILE A 24 -5.27 -18.25 23.27
N ASN A 25 -4.62 -18.69 22.19
CA ASN A 25 -4.74 -20.06 21.67
C ASN A 25 -6.21 -20.46 21.38
N CYS A 26 -7.04 -19.51 20.94
CA CYS A 26 -8.44 -19.78 20.64
C CYS A 26 -8.65 -20.04 19.14
N ASN A 27 -9.64 -20.86 18.83
CA ASN A 27 -10.07 -21.14 17.47
C ASN A 27 -11.47 -20.56 17.24
N PHE A 28 -11.62 -19.81 16.14
CA PHE A 28 -12.88 -19.20 15.73
C PHE A 28 -13.36 -19.87 14.45
N ALA A 29 -13.99 -21.03 14.60
CA ALA A 29 -14.50 -21.88 13.53
C ALA A 29 -15.53 -22.88 14.07
N GLY A 30 -16.46 -23.32 13.24
CA GLY A 30 -17.35 -24.45 13.52
C GLY A 30 -18.62 -24.44 12.69
N ILE A 31 -19.48 -25.43 12.94
CA ILE A 31 -20.66 -25.72 12.10
C ILE A 31 -21.75 -24.65 12.18
N GLU A 32 -21.79 -23.90 13.28
CA GLU A 32 -22.76 -22.83 13.50
C GLU A 32 -22.50 -21.61 12.60
N ASP A 33 -21.35 -21.54 11.92
CA ASP A 33 -20.99 -20.53 10.92
C ASP A 33 -21.29 -19.08 11.36
N GLY A 34 -20.98 -18.79 12.62
CA GLY A 34 -21.12 -17.47 13.21
C GLY A 34 -20.25 -16.40 12.54
N GLU A 35 -20.39 -15.17 13.01
CA GLU A 35 -19.61 -14.04 12.51
C GLU A 35 -19.35 -13.00 13.61
N SER A 36 -18.47 -12.04 13.33
CA SER A 36 -18.31 -10.85 14.17
C SER A 36 -17.87 -11.14 15.60
N VAL A 37 -17.01 -12.15 15.81
CA VAL A 37 -16.72 -12.69 17.14
C VAL A 37 -16.23 -11.65 18.15
N LEU A 38 -15.33 -10.75 17.75
CA LEU A 38 -14.75 -9.70 18.59
C LEU A 38 -15.32 -8.31 18.27
N LYS A 39 -16.53 -8.24 17.71
CA LYS A 39 -17.15 -6.94 17.36
C LYS A 39 -17.29 -6.04 18.60
N GLU A 40 -16.95 -4.77 18.44
CA GLU A 40 -16.94 -3.74 19.49
C GLU A 40 -15.93 -3.99 20.64
N ALA A 41 -14.89 -4.81 20.43
CA ALA A 41 -13.91 -5.08 21.48
C ALA A 41 -13.02 -3.88 21.81
N ARG A 42 -12.59 -3.76 23.08
CA ARG A 42 -11.79 -2.64 23.60
C ARG A 42 -10.63 -3.12 24.45
N ASN A 43 -9.43 -2.62 24.19
CA ASN A 43 -8.23 -2.99 24.98
C ASN A 43 -8.06 -4.51 25.06
N VAL A 44 -7.98 -5.17 23.89
CA VAL A 44 -7.87 -6.63 23.78
C VAL A 44 -6.56 -7.05 23.14
N VAL A 45 -6.00 -8.15 23.63
CA VAL A 45 -4.82 -8.78 23.03
C VAL A 45 -5.22 -10.17 22.55
N VAL A 46 -5.17 -10.38 21.25
CA VAL A 46 -5.47 -11.65 20.60
C VAL A 46 -4.15 -12.28 20.19
N LYS A 47 -3.84 -13.47 20.72
CA LYS A 47 -2.54 -14.12 20.55
C LYS A 47 -2.69 -15.58 20.18
N ASN A 48 -1.93 -16.02 19.18
CA ASN A 48 -1.89 -17.42 18.74
C ASN A 48 -3.29 -17.97 18.36
N CYS A 49 -4.15 -17.15 17.78
CA CYS A 49 -5.52 -17.53 17.44
C CYS A 49 -5.67 -17.85 15.96
N ASN A 50 -6.65 -18.68 15.64
CA ASN A 50 -7.04 -18.99 14.27
C ASN A 50 -8.47 -18.51 14.00
N PHE A 51 -8.67 -17.79 12.90
CA PHE A 51 -9.96 -17.30 12.48
C PHE A 51 -10.35 -17.88 11.12
N SER A 52 -11.52 -18.51 11.11
CA SER A 52 -12.15 -19.14 9.95
C SER A 52 -13.64 -18.75 9.85
N LEU A 53 -14.01 -17.62 10.45
CA LEU A 53 -15.37 -17.07 10.49
C LEU A 53 -15.37 -15.61 10.09
N ARG A 54 -16.48 -15.16 9.50
CA ARG A 54 -16.57 -13.84 8.88
C ARG A 54 -16.45 -12.71 9.91
N TYR A 55 -15.84 -11.61 9.46
CA TYR A 55 -15.88 -10.30 10.11
C TYR A 55 -15.30 -10.23 11.55
N PRO A 56 -14.18 -10.90 11.91
CA PRO A 56 -13.84 -11.09 13.32
C PRO A 56 -13.71 -9.82 14.16
N MET A 57 -13.11 -8.75 13.64
CA MET A 57 -12.69 -7.56 14.40
C MET A 57 -13.29 -6.28 13.82
N TRP A 58 -14.59 -6.10 14.02
CA TRP A 58 -15.31 -4.90 13.56
C TRP A 58 -15.52 -3.90 14.69
N HIS A 59 -15.27 -2.63 14.40
CA HIS A 59 -15.38 -1.52 15.35
C HIS A 59 -14.47 -1.67 16.58
N ASN A 60 -13.29 -2.28 16.47
CA ASN A 60 -12.42 -2.49 17.62
C ASN A 60 -11.60 -1.25 17.97
N ARG A 61 -11.25 -1.06 19.24
CA ARG A 61 -10.38 0.03 19.66
C ARG A 61 -9.33 -0.42 20.66
N LYS A 62 -8.07 -0.04 20.45
CA LYS A 62 -6.93 -0.52 21.26
C LYS A 62 -6.86 -2.03 21.22
N PHE A 63 -6.38 -2.58 20.12
CA PHE A 63 -6.24 -4.03 19.97
C PHE A 63 -4.85 -4.43 19.54
N ILE A 64 -4.43 -5.61 19.95
CA ILE A 64 -3.23 -6.28 19.45
C ILE A 64 -3.67 -7.62 18.87
N LEU A 65 -3.24 -7.92 17.65
CA LEU A 65 -3.36 -9.21 17.00
C LEU A 65 -1.94 -9.74 16.75
N GLU A 66 -1.56 -10.80 17.46
CA GLU A 66 -0.19 -11.31 17.46
C GLU A 66 -0.17 -12.81 17.11
N ASN A 67 0.78 -13.23 16.28
CA ASN A 67 1.03 -14.63 15.95
C ASN A 67 -0.23 -15.40 15.52
N SER A 68 -1.15 -14.74 14.80
CA SER A 68 -2.47 -15.28 14.51
C SER A 68 -2.69 -15.49 13.01
N ASN A 69 -3.58 -16.41 12.67
CA ASN A 69 -3.93 -16.71 11.29
C ASN A 69 -5.40 -16.37 11.04
N LEU A 70 -5.66 -15.59 10.00
CA LEU A 70 -6.99 -15.28 9.50
C LEU A 70 -7.06 -15.80 8.08
N ASP A 71 -7.84 -16.85 7.85
CA ASP A 71 -7.98 -17.44 6.52
C ASP A 71 -9.07 -16.77 5.67
N GLU A 72 -9.21 -17.22 4.43
CA GLU A 72 -10.12 -16.65 3.43
C GLU A 72 -11.58 -16.56 3.87
N LEU A 73 -12.03 -17.46 4.76
CA LEU A 73 -13.40 -17.46 5.30
C LEU A 73 -13.63 -16.26 6.23
N SER A 74 -12.57 -15.66 6.76
CA SER A 74 -12.64 -14.40 7.50
C SER A 74 -13.19 -13.23 6.66
N ARG A 75 -13.07 -13.31 5.33
CA ARG A 75 -13.57 -12.39 4.29
C ARG A 75 -13.17 -10.92 4.42
N ALA A 76 -13.59 -10.23 5.48
CA ALA A 76 -13.33 -8.81 5.74
C ALA A 76 -13.03 -8.62 7.23
N PRO A 77 -11.83 -9.00 7.70
CA PRO A 77 -11.65 -9.31 9.10
C PRO A 77 -11.54 -8.10 10.01
N ILE A 78 -11.02 -6.99 9.51
CA ILE A 78 -10.75 -5.78 10.30
C ILE A 78 -11.37 -4.58 9.61
N TRP A 79 -12.37 -3.98 10.25
CA TRP A 79 -13.16 -2.87 9.72
C TRP A 79 -13.48 -1.87 10.83
N TYR A 80 -13.51 -0.57 10.52
CA TYR A 80 -13.90 0.52 11.41
C TYR A 80 -13.12 0.54 12.73
N SER A 81 -11.91 -0.02 12.73
CA SER A 81 -11.14 -0.25 13.94
C SER A 81 -10.05 0.80 14.09
N THR A 82 -9.73 1.16 15.34
CA THR A 82 -8.77 2.23 15.65
C THR A 82 -7.75 1.82 16.70
N ASP A 83 -6.55 2.40 16.62
CA ASP A 83 -5.47 2.19 17.59
C ASP A 83 -5.11 0.69 17.69
N GLY A 84 -4.67 0.10 16.57
CA GLY A 84 -4.47 -1.35 16.44
C GLY A 84 -3.05 -1.72 16.08
N GLU A 85 -2.59 -2.87 16.57
CA GLU A 85 -1.30 -3.47 16.19
C GLU A 85 -1.51 -4.90 15.68
N ILE A 86 -0.95 -5.21 14.52
CA ILE A 86 -0.93 -6.55 13.92
C ILE A 86 0.53 -6.97 13.78
N LYS A 87 0.90 -8.11 14.36
CA LYS A 87 2.30 -8.58 14.41
C LYS A 87 2.39 -10.05 14.11
N ASN A 88 3.41 -10.45 13.35
CA ASN A 88 3.76 -11.86 13.14
C ASN A 88 2.58 -12.71 12.65
N SER A 89 1.68 -12.12 11.86
CA SER A 89 0.38 -12.73 11.56
C SER A 89 0.23 -12.99 10.07
N LYS A 90 -0.64 -13.93 9.75
CA LYS A 90 -1.03 -14.26 8.38
C LYS A 90 -2.48 -13.87 8.15
N ILE A 91 -2.73 -13.09 7.11
CA ILE A 91 -4.07 -12.67 6.74
C ILE A 91 -4.29 -13.02 5.28
N ASN A 92 -5.20 -13.95 5.02
CA ASN A 92 -5.74 -14.21 3.69
C ASN A 92 -7.21 -13.81 3.71
N SER A 93 -7.61 -12.80 2.93
CA SER A 93 -9.01 -12.36 2.93
C SER A 93 -9.37 -11.58 1.68
N ILE A 94 -10.66 -11.49 1.37
CA ILE A 94 -11.11 -10.67 0.23
C ILE A 94 -10.85 -9.17 0.50
N LYS A 95 -11.02 -8.72 1.75
CA LYS A 95 -10.80 -7.33 2.17
C LYS A 95 -10.02 -7.33 3.47
N CYS A 96 -9.11 -6.40 3.72
CA CYS A 96 -8.55 -6.19 5.05
C CYS A 96 -8.01 -4.78 5.23
N LEU A 97 -8.20 -4.25 6.45
CA LEU A 97 -8.16 -2.84 6.81
C LEU A 97 -9.10 -2.01 5.93
N ARG A 98 -10.35 -1.87 6.37
CA ARG A 98 -11.34 -0.96 5.79
C ARG A 98 -11.72 0.13 6.78
N GLU A 99 -11.57 1.39 6.38
CA GLU A 99 -11.96 2.55 7.20
C GLU A 99 -11.37 2.49 8.62
N CYS A 100 -10.11 2.03 8.71
CA CYS A 100 -9.38 1.89 9.95
C CYS A 100 -8.48 3.12 10.20
N LYS A 101 -8.13 3.35 11.47
CA LYS A 101 -7.30 4.48 11.86
C LYS A 101 -6.21 4.08 12.84
N ASN A 102 -5.01 4.66 12.73
CA ASN A 102 -3.90 4.42 13.65
C ASN A 102 -3.58 2.91 13.76
N ILE A 103 -3.29 2.26 12.63
CA ILE A 103 -2.97 0.83 12.60
C ILE A 103 -1.51 0.63 12.26
N LYS A 104 -0.84 -0.22 13.03
CA LYS A 104 0.52 -0.69 12.79
C LYS A 104 0.50 -2.16 12.40
N VAL A 105 1.19 -2.51 11.32
CA VAL A 105 1.36 -3.90 10.87
C VAL A 105 2.85 -4.19 10.73
N GLU A 106 3.33 -5.26 11.38
CA GLU A 106 4.74 -5.63 11.38
C GLU A 106 4.93 -7.13 11.16
N ASN A 107 6.00 -7.50 10.45
CA ASN A 107 6.46 -8.90 10.32
C ASN A 107 5.34 -9.87 9.88
N SER A 108 4.51 -9.46 8.93
CA SER A 108 3.30 -10.21 8.57
C SER A 108 3.27 -10.60 7.08
N ASP A 109 2.49 -11.63 6.76
CA ASP A 109 2.21 -12.03 5.39
C ASP A 109 0.72 -11.80 5.09
N ILE A 110 0.43 -10.97 4.10
CA ILE A 110 -0.94 -10.55 3.79
C ILE A 110 -1.25 -10.83 2.32
N VAL A 111 -2.31 -11.58 2.09
CA VAL A 111 -2.93 -11.73 0.77
C VAL A 111 -4.34 -11.19 0.88
N SER A 112 -4.61 -10.05 0.24
CA SER A 112 -5.95 -9.50 0.24
C SER A 112 -6.29 -8.72 -1.00
N GLN A 113 -7.40 -9.07 -1.66
CA GLN A 113 -7.80 -8.39 -2.91
C GLN A 113 -7.98 -6.89 -2.70
N GLU A 114 -8.61 -6.47 -1.60
CA GLU A 114 -8.80 -5.06 -1.26
C GLU A 114 -8.18 -4.74 0.11
N PHE A 115 -6.96 -4.20 0.13
CA PHE A 115 -6.26 -3.90 1.38
C PHE A 115 -6.14 -2.40 1.66
N GLY A 116 -6.49 -1.97 2.88
CA GLY A 116 -6.16 -0.63 3.39
C GLY A 116 -6.98 0.50 2.79
N TRP A 117 -8.24 0.29 2.41
CA TRP A 117 -9.03 1.36 1.78
C TRP A 117 -9.57 2.35 2.82
N LYS A 118 -9.56 3.63 2.47
CA LYS A 118 -10.12 4.75 3.26
C LYS A 118 -9.61 4.78 4.69
N CYS A 119 -8.36 4.37 4.86
CA CYS A 119 -7.70 4.30 6.16
C CYS A 119 -6.93 5.59 6.44
N LYS A 120 -6.64 5.83 7.71
CA LYS A 120 -5.85 6.99 8.16
C LYS A 120 -4.74 6.59 9.12
N ASN A 121 -3.54 7.13 8.94
CA ASN A 121 -2.40 6.88 9.83
C ASN A 121 -2.08 5.39 9.93
N ILE A 122 -1.59 4.83 8.82
CA ILE A 122 -1.25 3.40 8.70
C ILE A 122 0.26 3.27 8.57
N PHE A 123 0.84 2.38 9.38
CA PHE A 123 2.26 2.05 9.31
C PHE A 123 2.45 0.56 9.03
N LEU A 124 3.16 0.25 7.96
CA LEU A 124 3.52 -1.11 7.54
C LEU A 124 5.03 -1.27 7.59
N LYS A 125 5.51 -2.34 8.23
CA LYS A 125 6.94 -2.60 8.36
C LYS A 125 7.29 -4.08 8.19
N ASP A 126 8.37 -4.39 7.49
CA ASP A 126 8.92 -5.75 7.37
C ASP A 126 7.83 -6.78 6.96
N THR A 127 7.00 -6.43 5.98
CA THR A 127 5.76 -7.17 5.66
C THR A 127 5.70 -7.52 4.17
N ASN A 128 5.23 -8.73 3.85
CA ASN A 128 4.92 -9.14 2.48
C ASN A 128 3.42 -8.97 2.21
N ILE A 129 3.07 -8.32 1.10
CA ILE A 129 1.68 -8.03 0.75
C ILE A 129 1.41 -8.35 -0.72
N GLU A 130 0.37 -9.14 -0.96
CA GLU A 130 -0.23 -9.33 -2.29
C GLU A 130 -1.65 -8.74 -2.31
N SER A 131 -1.91 -7.79 -3.21
CA SER A 131 -3.22 -7.12 -3.29
C SER A 131 -3.58 -6.62 -4.69
N GLU A 132 -4.84 -6.76 -5.07
CA GLU A 132 -5.33 -6.17 -6.32
C GLU A 132 -5.53 -4.67 -6.19
N TYR A 133 -6.15 -4.20 -5.10
CA TYR A 133 -6.35 -2.79 -4.77
C TYR A 133 -5.74 -2.47 -3.41
N PHE A 134 -4.64 -1.73 -3.42
CA PHE A 134 -3.87 -1.44 -2.22
C PHE A 134 -3.95 0.05 -1.84
N MET A 135 -4.35 0.33 -0.60
CA MET A 135 -4.38 1.66 0.00
C MET A 135 -5.23 2.71 -0.77
N LEU A 136 -6.35 2.29 -1.35
CA LEU A 136 -7.27 3.18 -2.06
C LEU A 136 -7.80 4.29 -1.13
N ASP A 137 -7.65 5.55 -1.54
CA ASP A 137 -8.24 6.72 -0.87
C ASP A 137 -7.85 6.83 0.63
N SER A 138 -6.66 6.35 0.96
CA SER A 138 -6.09 6.44 2.31
C SER A 138 -5.27 7.71 2.49
N ILE A 139 -5.07 8.12 3.74
CA ILE A 139 -4.27 9.30 4.08
C ILE A 139 -3.29 9.02 5.21
N ASP A 140 -2.13 9.65 5.17
CA ASP A 140 -1.07 9.51 6.16
C ASP A 140 -0.62 8.05 6.28
N VAL A 141 0.06 7.54 5.26
CA VAL A 141 0.49 6.14 5.19
C VAL A 141 2.01 6.07 5.11
N LYS A 142 2.61 5.12 5.83
CA LYS A 142 4.05 4.88 5.81
C LYS A 142 4.39 3.40 5.63
N LEU A 143 5.28 3.11 4.70
CA LEU A 143 5.82 1.77 4.43
C LEU A 143 7.34 1.75 4.65
N GLU A 144 7.83 0.75 5.37
CA GLU A 144 9.25 0.46 5.56
C GLU A 144 9.54 -1.01 5.31
N ASN A 145 10.50 -1.35 4.45
CA ASN A 145 10.87 -2.76 4.19
C ASN A 145 9.68 -3.64 3.77
N VAL A 146 8.83 -3.13 2.89
CA VAL A 146 7.67 -3.87 2.37
C VAL A 146 7.99 -4.47 1.01
N ASN A 147 7.68 -5.76 0.85
CA ASN A 147 7.62 -6.41 -0.45
C ASN A 147 6.16 -6.46 -0.88
N PHE A 148 5.84 -5.76 -1.97
CA PHE A 148 4.48 -5.65 -2.47
C PHE A 148 4.36 -6.25 -3.87
N LYS A 149 3.31 -7.03 -4.09
CA LYS A 149 2.87 -7.48 -5.41
C LYS A 149 1.40 -7.13 -5.64
N GLY A 150 1.05 -6.53 -6.78
CA GLY A 150 -0.34 -6.16 -6.99
C GLY A 150 -0.69 -5.54 -8.33
N LYS A 151 -1.82 -4.85 -8.40
CA LYS A 151 -2.27 -4.17 -9.63
C LYS A 151 -2.54 -2.68 -9.45
N TYR A 152 -3.43 -2.29 -8.55
CA TYR A 152 -3.94 -0.92 -8.45
C TYR A 152 -3.57 -0.34 -7.09
N SER A 153 -2.38 0.25 -7.02
CA SER A 153 -1.78 0.65 -5.76
C SER A 153 -1.85 2.16 -5.54
N PHE A 154 -2.21 2.57 -4.33
CA PHE A 154 -2.14 3.97 -3.87
C PHE A 154 -2.97 4.96 -4.70
N GLN A 155 -4.09 4.50 -5.26
CA GLN A 155 -5.00 5.37 -5.99
C GLN A 155 -5.65 6.39 -5.03
N TYR A 156 -5.64 7.67 -5.41
CA TYR A 156 -6.17 8.80 -4.62
C TYR A 156 -5.52 9.00 -3.24
N ILE A 157 -4.38 8.37 -2.97
CA ILE A 157 -3.74 8.46 -1.65
C ILE A 157 -3.18 9.87 -1.42
N LYS A 158 -3.18 10.32 -0.16
CA LYS A 158 -2.49 11.55 0.25
C LYS A 158 -1.51 11.34 1.40
N ASN A 159 -0.37 12.00 1.35
CA ASN A 159 0.68 11.93 2.36
C ASN A 159 1.18 10.49 2.55
N LEU A 160 1.99 10.02 1.60
CA LEU A 160 2.58 8.69 1.61
C LEU A 160 4.10 8.76 1.67
N ASP A 161 4.69 8.06 2.63
CA ASP A 161 6.14 7.84 2.74
C ASP A 161 6.47 6.35 2.52
N ILE A 162 7.31 6.05 1.54
CA ILE A 162 7.80 4.69 1.26
C ILE A 162 9.31 4.66 1.38
N ILE A 163 9.86 3.70 2.12
CA ILE A 163 11.30 3.59 2.38
C ILE A 163 11.74 2.14 2.25
N ASN A 164 12.78 1.89 1.45
CA ASN A 164 13.40 0.57 1.28
C ASN A 164 12.39 -0.53 0.93
N CYS A 165 11.55 -0.29 -0.07
CA CYS A 165 10.49 -1.22 -0.49
C CYS A 165 10.75 -1.76 -1.90
N ASN A 166 10.18 -2.93 -2.19
CA ASN A 166 10.07 -3.47 -3.53
C ASN A 166 8.59 -3.53 -3.93
N LEU A 167 8.21 -2.73 -4.93
CA LEU A 167 6.84 -2.64 -5.44
C LEU A 167 6.79 -3.25 -6.84
N ASP A 168 6.18 -4.42 -6.97
CA ASP A 168 5.85 -5.04 -8.26
C ASP A 168 4.35 -4.89 -8.50
N THR A 169 3.97 -3.90 -9.28
CA THR A 169 2.57 -3.54 -9.46
C THR A 169 2.26 -3.21 -10.91
N LYS A 170 0.97 -3.17 -11.27
CA LYS A 170 0.59 -2.60 -12.55
C LYS A 170 0.60 -1.07 -12.40
N ASP A 171 -0.47 -0.48 -11.92
CA ASP A 171 -0.61 0.96 -11.69
C ASP A 171 -0.21 1.34 -10.26
N ALA A 172 0.46 2.48 -10.09
CA ALA A 172 0.73 3.06 -8.78
C ALA A 172 0.60 4.58 -8.76
N PHE A 173 0.14 5.13 -7.63
CA PHE A 173 0.08 6.58 -7.35
C PHE A 173 -0.86 7.39 -8.26
N TRP A 174 -1.87 6.75 -8.86
CA TRP A 174 -2.83 7.45 -9.70
C TRP A 174 -3.62 8.48 -8.88
N HIS A 175 -3.66 9.75 -9.33
CA HIS A 175 -4.33 10.85 -8.65
C HIS A 175 -3.89 11.06 -7.18
N SER A 176 -2.64 10.71 -6.88
CA SER A 176 -2.08 10.85 -5.55
C SER A 176 -1.53 12.25 -5.27
N GLU A 177 -1.39 12.60 -3.99
CA GLU A 177 -0.88 13.90 -3.56
C GLU A 177 0.14 13.77 -2.41
N ASN A 178 1.27 14.47 -2.51
CA ASN A 178 2.33 14.53 -1.48
C ASN A 178 2.91 13.14 -1.16
N ILE A 179 3.66 12.60 -2.11
CA ILE A 179 4.24 11.26 -2.03
C ILE A 179 5.76 11.37 -2.03
N THR A 180 6.43 10.70 -1.08
CA THR A 180 7.89 10.53 -1.13
C THR A 180 8.28 9.07 -1.07
N VAL A 181 9.08 8.64 -2.06
CA VAL A 181 9.62 7.29 -2.13
C VAL A 181 11.14 7.34 -2.05
N ARG A 182 11.74 6.51 -1.18
CA ARG A 182 13.18 6.50 -0.91
C ARG A 182 13.74 5.08 -1.00
N ASP A 183 14.90 4.95 -1.63
CA ASP A 183 15.73 3.74 -1.63
C ASP A 183 14.94 2.48 -2.07
N SER A 184 14.04 2.63 -3.04
CA SER A 184 13.05 1.60 -3.39
C SER A 184 13.13 1.19 -4.86
N VAL A 185 12.67 -0.02 -5.16
CA VAL A 185 12.46 -0.51 -6.52
C VAL A 185 10.97 -0.45 -6.83
N ILE A 186 10.63 0.16 -7.96
CA ILE A 186 9.26 0.30 -8.43
C ILE A 186 9.20 -0.25 -9.84
N LYS A 187 8.49 -1.35 -10.00
CA LYS A 187 8.19 -1.95 -11.29
C LYS A 187 6.69 -1.83 -11.53
N GLY A 188 6.32 -1.19 -12.63
CA GLY A 188 4.92 -1.14 -13.05
C GLY A 188 4.63 -0.38 -14.33
N GLU A 189 3.37 -0.43 -14.72
CA GLU A 189 2.79 0.24 -15.88
C GLU A 189 2.05 1.49 -15.39
N TYR A 190 2.13 2.62 -16.09
CA TYR A 190 1.35 3.82 -15.73
C TYR A 190 1.62 4.38 -14.33
N LEU A 191 2.88 4.30 -13.87
CA LEU A 191 3.32 4.85 -12.58
C LEU A 191 3.05 6.36 -12.47
N GLY A 192 2.51 6.85 -11.35
CA GLY A 192 2.47 8.29 -11.05
C GLY A 192 1.43 9.11 -11.80
N TRP A 193 0.56 8.48 -12.60
CA TRP A 193 -0.38 9.20 -13.48
C TRP A 193 -1.22 10.21 -12.70
N PHE A 194 -1.26 11.46 -13.17
CA PHE A 194 -2.00 12.56 -12.54
C PHE A 194 -1.65 12.83 -11.06
N SER A 195 -0.46 12.44 -10.63
CA SER A 195 0.02 12.72 -9.27
C SER A 195 0.43 14.18 -9.10
N LYS A 196 0.37 14.68 -7.86
CA LYS A 196 0.84 16.00 -7.47
C LYS A 196 1.85 15.89 -6.33
N ASN A 197 2.99 16.56 -6.45
CA ASN A 197 4.06 16.54 -5.46
C ASN A 197 4.60 15.11 -5.20
N LEU A 198 4.94 14.39 -6.27
CA LEU A 198 5.61 13.08 -6.19
C LEU A 198 7.13 13.27 -6.21
N THR A 199 7.81 12.81 -5.18
CA THR A 199 9.28 12.85 -5.06
C THR A 199 9.84 11.45 -4.94
N LEU A 200 10.77 11.07 -5.82
CA LEU A 200 11.50 9.82 -5.77
C LEU A 200 12.98 10.09 -5.52
N ILE A 201 13.56 9.39 -4.55
CA ILE A 201 14.95 9.58 -4.11
C ILE A 201 15.65 8.22 -4.09
N ASN A 202 16.78 8.08 -4.78
CA ASN A 202 17.54 6.82 -4.84
C ASN A 202 16.72 5.61 -5.31
N CYS A 203 15.74 5.84 -6.18
CA CYS A 203 14.83 4.79 -6.62
C CYS A 203 15.25 4.17 -7.96
N LYS A 204 14.95 2.88 -8.14
CA LYS A 204 14.97 2.21 -9.44
C LYS A 204 13.55 2.11 -9.99
N ILE A 205 13.33 2.58 -11.21
CA ILE A 205 12.01 2.64 -11.86
C ILE A 205 12.04 1.82 -13.13
N ILE A 206 11.07 0.92 -13.29
CA ILE A 206 10.99 -0.03 -14.40
C ILE A 206 9.56 -0.11 -14.94
N GLY A 207 9.38 -0.03 -16.26
CA GLY A 207 8.12 -0.32 -16.93
C GLY A 207 7.63 0.77 -17.87
N THR A 208 6.41 0.61 -18.40
CA THR A 208 5.90 1.43 -19.52
C THR A 208 5.11 2.64 -19.07
N GLN A 209 5.22 3.74 -19.82
CA GLN A 209 4.51 5.00 -19.60
C GLN A 209 4.58 5.51 -18.14
N PRO A 210 5.76 5.51 -17.49
CA PRO A 210 5.85 6.01 -16.14
C PRO A 210 5.81 7.54 -16.12
N LEU A 211 5.24 8.05 -15.05
CA LEU A 211 5.33 9.43 -14.59
C LEU A 211 4.71 10.45 -15.55
N CYS A 212 3.59 10.10 -16.17
CA CYS A 212 2.83 10.99 -17.04
C CYS A 212 1.83 11.85 -16.23
N TYR A 213 1.50 13.03 -16.75
CA TYR A 213 0.54 13.99 -16.21
C TYR A 213 0.84 14.43 -14.76
N CYS A 214 2.09 14.34 -14.33
CA CYS A 214 2.49 14.67 -12.96
C CYS A 214 2.68 16.19 -12.79
N GLU A 215 2.20 16.74 -11.68
CA GLU A 215 2.48 18.10 -11.23
C GLU A 215 3.56 18.09 -10.14
N ASN A 216 4.59 18.94 -10.28
CA ASN A 216 5.73 19.04 -9.35
C ASN A 216 6.39 17.67 -9.06
N LEU A 217 6.79 16.97 -10.12
CA LEU A 217 7.49 15.69 -10.05
C LEU A 217 8.99 15.91 -9.84
N LYS A 218 9.59 15.17 -8.91
CA LYS A 218 11.04 15.24 -8.62
C LYS A 218 11.67 13.86 -8.59
N LEU A 219 12.72 13.66 -9.37
CA LEU A 219 13.55 12.44 -9.38
C LEU A 219 14.98 12.83 -8.98
N ILE A 220 15.43 12.32 -7.83
CA ILE A 220 16.73 12.63 -7.25
C ILE A 220 17.55 11.33 -7.17
N ASN A 221 18.64 11.27 -7.93
CA ASN A 221 19.53 10.10 -7.97
C ASN A 221 18.78 8.79 -8.33
N CYS A 222 17.86 8.87 -9.27
CA CYS A 222 17.07 7.72 -9.72
C CYS A 222 17.75 6.99 -10.88
N VAL A 223 17.49 5.69 -11.00
CA VAL A 223 17.80 4.88 -12.18
C VAL A 223 16.50 4.53 -12.86
N MET A 224 16.44 4.73 -14.18
CA MET A 224 15.33 4.24 -15.00
C MET A 224 15.84 3.14 -15.93
N GLU A 225 15.04 2.08 -16.09
CA GLU A 225 15.39 0.92 -16.91
C GLU A 225 14.14 0.41 -17.63
N GLU A 226 14.28 0.08 -18.92
CA GLU A 226 13.17 -0.42 -19.74
C GLU A 226 11.94 0.50 -19.75
N THR A 227 12.15 1.81 -19.61
CA THR A 227 11.10 2.82 -19.54
C THR A 227 10.86 3.50 -20.88
N ASP A 228 9.61 3.49 -21.33
CA ASP A 228 9.18 4.14 -22.58
C ASP A 228 8.08 5.17 -22.29
N LEU A 229 7.85 6.07 -23.25
CA LEU A 229 6.78 7.06 -23.26
C LEU A 229 6.70 7.85 -21.95
N SER A 230 7.86 8.12 -21.34
CA SER A 230 7.95 8.69 -20.00
C SER A 230 7.64 10.18 -20.00
N PHE A 231 7.08 10.67 -18.89
CA PHE A 231 6.90 12.10 -18.57
C PHE A 231 5.88 12.88 -19.41
N GLU A 232 4.98 12.20 -20.14
CA GLU A 232 3.97 12.87 -20.97
C GLU A 232 3.20 13.92 -20.16
N TYR A 233 3.26 15.17 -20.59
CA TYR A 233 2.64 16.34 -19.97
C TYR A 233 2.97 16.59 -18.49
N SER A 234 4.08 16.05 -17.99
CA SER A 234 4.53 16.27 -16.61
C SER A 234 5.36 17.55 -16.47
N SER A 235 5.19 18.25 -15.36
CA SER A 235 6.17 19.23 -14.87
C SER A 235 7.19 18.50 -13.99
N VAL A 236 8.44 18.42 -14.43
CA VAL A 236 9.43 17.48 -13.89
C VAL A 236 10.79 18.12 -13.64
N GLU A 237 11.41 17.78 -12.51
CA GLU A 237 12.83 17.99 -12.25
C GLU A 237 13.49 16.62 -12.08
N ALA A 238 14.23 16.16 -13.09
CA ALA A 238 14.81 14.82 -13.08
C ALA A 238 16.28 14.78 -13.47
N ASP A 239 17.10 14.18 -12.61
CA ASP A 239 18.48 13.76 -12.88
C ASP A 239 18.52 12.22 -12.78
N ILE A 240 18.53 11.57 -13.95
CA ILE A 240 18.32 10.13 -14.11
C ILE A 240 19.60 9.46 -14.58
N LYS A 241 19.97 8.34 -13.98
CA LYS A 241 21.06 7.48 -14.44
C LYS A 241 20.53 6.34 -15.30
N GLY A 242 21.29 5.97 -16.33
CA GLY A 242 20.94 4.88 -17.25
C GLY A 242 20.20 5.33 -18.51
N TYR A 243 19.57 4.36 -19.17
CA TYR A 243 18.93 4.49 -20.47
C TYR A 243 17.42 4.56 -20.35
N ILE A 244 16.82 5.61 -20.93
CA ILE A 244 15.38 5.77 -21.09
C ILE A 244 15.05 5.46 -22.56
N LYS A 245 14.16 4.50 -22.82
CA LYS A 245 13.80 4.13 -24.21
C LYS A 245 13.17 5.30 -24.94
N SER A 246 12.19 5.96 -24.33
CA SER A 246 11.61 7.17 -24.90
C SER A 246 11.01 8.11 -23.86
N VAL A 247 11.12 9.40 -24.16
CA VAL A 247 10.44 10.49 -23.45
C VAL A 247 9.43 11.13 -24.40
N LYS A 248 8.27 11.54 -23.88
CA LYS A 248 7.18 12.05 -24.72
C LYS A 248 6.62 13.35 -24.16
N ASN A 249 6.41 14.35 -25.02
CA ASN A 249 5.63 15.57 -24.77
C ASN A 249 5.80 16.16 -23.35
N VAL A 250 7.03 16.33 -22.89
CA VAL A 250 7.30 16.78 -21.52
C VAL A 250 6.92 18.25 -21.35
N LYS A 251 6.05 18.55 -20.39
CA LYS A 251 5.39 19.87 -20.30
C LYS A 251 6.35 20.97 -19.86
N SER A 252 7.06 20.80 -18.75
CA SER A 252 7.96 21.84 -18.22
C SER A 252 9.01 21.27 -17.25
N GLY A 253 10.01 22.09 -16.94
CA GLY A 253 11.13 21.72 -16.06
C GLY A 253 12.30 21.15 -16.86
N PHE A 254 12.95 20.11 -16.35
CA PHE A 254 14.09 19.48 -17.02
C PHE A 254 14.17 17.96 -16.81
N VAL A 255 14.70 17.28 -17.81
CA VAL A 255 15.09 15.87 -17.79
C VAL A 255 16.54 15.76 -18.24
N ILE A 256 17.41 15.31 -17.33
CA ILE A 256 18.82 15.00 -17.61
C ILE A 256 19.01 13.49 -17.47
N ALA A 257 19.46 12.82 -18.53
CA ALA A 257 19.68 11.37 -18.54
C ALA A 257 21.04 11.02 -19.16
N ASP A 258 21.57 9.81 -18.87
CA ASP A 258 22.81 9.35 -19.50
C ASP A 258 22.58 9.03 -20.98
N GLU A 259 21.45 8.40 -21.30
CA GLU A 259 21.06 8.08 -22.67
C GLU A 259 19.53 8.10 -22.81
N ILE A 260 19.05 8.62 -23.95
CA ILE A 260 17.64 8.62 -24.33
C ILE A 260 17.55 8.08 -25.75
N GLY A 261 16.76 7.01 -25.95
CA GLY A 261 16.59 6.39 -27.27
C GLY A 261 15.81 7.29 -28.23
N GLU A 262 14.65 7.77 -27.79
CA GLU A 262 13.76 8.60 -28.60
C GLU A 262 13.16 9.76 -27.79
N ILE A 263 13.06 10.93 -28.43
CA ILE A 263 12.35 12.10 -27.90
C ILE A 263 11.15 12.35 -28.82
N ILE A 264 9.95 12.15 -28.30
CA ILE A 264 8.69 12.19 -29.06
C ILE A 264 7.97 13.51 -28.74
N ASN A 265 7.94 14.43 -29.70
CA ASN A 265 7.33 15.77 -29.58
C ASN A 265 6.29 16.02 -30.68
N GLU A 266 5.45 15.02 -30.96
CA GLU A 266 4.38 15.07 -31.96
C GLU A 266 2.99 14.97 -31.32
N ASP A 267 1.97 15.41 -32.04
CA ASP A 267 0.55 15.38 -31.64
C ASP A 267 0.27 15.97 -30.25
N SER A 268 1.12 16.91 -29.81
CA SER A 268 0.95 17.55 -28.52
C SER A 268 -0.28 18.44 -28.52
N ILE A 269 -1.19 18.22 -27.55
CA ILE A 269 -2.37 19.05 -27.31
C ILE A 269 -2.12 20.15 -26.28
N MET A 270 -0.89 20.25 -25.78
CA MET A 270 -0.45 21.23 -24.78
C MET A 270 0.92 21.83 -25.16
N PRO A 271 1.27 23.01 -24.63
CA PRO A 271 2.65 23.50 -24.72
C PRO A 271 3.64 22.53 -24.07
N ILE A 272 4.78 22.32 -24.73
CA ILE A 272 5.91 21.53 -24.25
C ILE A 272 7.15 22.44 -24.18
N GLU A 273 7.62 22.68 -22.96
CA GLU A 273 8.65 23.70 -22.67
C GLU A 273 9.79 23.14 -21.81
N ALA A 274 9.82 21.81 -21.59
CA ALA A 274 10.85 21.18 -20.78
C ALA A 274 12.21 21.13 -21.49
N GLU A 275 13.28 21.31 -20.72
CA GLU A 275 14.65 21.12 -21.20
C GLU A 275 15.06 19.65 -21.11
N ILE A 276 15.37 19.01 -22.24
CA ILE A 276 15.86 17.62 -22.29
C ILE A 276 17.34 17.61 -22.64
N LYS A 277 18.17 17.02 -21.76
CA LYS A 277 19.63 16.96 -21.90
C LYS A 277 20.13 15.53 -21.75
N ILE A 278 21.02 15.13 -22.66
CA ILE A 278 21.74 13.85 -22.59
C ILE A 278 23.16 14.13 -22.07
N ARG A 279 23.61 13.41 -21.03
CA ARG A 279 24.99 13.54 -20.50
C ARG A 279 25.95 13.00 -21.56
N LYS A 280 26.91 13.83 -21.98
CA LYS A 280 27.97 13.44 -22.92
C LYS A 280 29.01 12.57 -22.24
#